data_AF-A0A6N8RA05-F1
#
_entry.id   AF-A0A6N8RA05-F1
#
_cell.length_a   1.000
_cell.length_b   1.000
_cell.length_c   1.000
_cell.angle_alpha   90.00
_cell.angle_beta   90.00
_cell.angle_gamma   90.00
#
_symmetry.space_group_name_H-M   'P 1'
#
loop_
_entity.id
_entity.type
_entity.pdbx_description
1 polymer ?
#
loop_
_entity_poly.entity_id
_entity_poly.type
_entity_poly.pdbx_seq_one_letter_code
_entity_poly.pdbx_strand_id
1 'polypeptide(L)'
;SNLNLVARELAKVRDKGLPEEEFNALVAQKKLELQKLFAAYARADTDILMGQRMRSLQNQVVDIAPEQYQKLRQDFLNSLTVEMLNQDLRQQLSNDMALILLQPKGEPEFNMKALQAVWDQIMAPSTAAATTSVATDDVHPEVTDIPPAQ
;
A
#
# COMPACT_ATOMS: atom_id res chain seq x y z
N SER A 1 -2.98 -15.71 20.04
CA SER A 1 -3.28 -14.27 20.16
C SER A 1 -3.44 -13.69 18.77
N ASN A 2 -4.45 -12.86 18.53
CA ASN A 2 -4.75 -12.31 17.19
C ASN A 2 -3.56 -11.55 16.59
N LEU A 3 -2.78 -10.87 17.42
CA LEU A 3 -1.55 -10.18 16.99
C LEU A 3 -0.55 -11.12 16.29
N ASN A 4 -0.38 -12.34 16.79
CA ASN A 4 0.58 -13.30 16.21
C ASN A 4 0.11 -13.77 14.82
N LEU A 5 -1.21 -13.95 14.64
CA LEU A 5 -1.78 -14.28 13.34
C LEU A 5 -1.56 -13.14 12.35
N VAL A 6 -1.91 -11.91 12.73
CA VAL A 6 -1.73 -10.73 11.87
C VAL A 6 -0.25 -10.52 11.52
N ALA A 7 0.65 -10.56 12.51
CA ALA A 7 2.08 -10.40 12.29
C ALA A 7 2.64 -11.46 11.33
N ARG A 8 2.20 -12.72 11.43
CA ARG A 8 2.63 -13.79 10.52
C ARG A 8 2.13 -13.59 9.10
N GLU A 9 0.88 -13.17 8.93
CA GLU A 9 0.35 -12.90 7.59
C GLU A 9 1.06 -11.71 6.94
N LEU A 10 1.33 -10.64 7.70
CA LEU A 10 2.11 -9.50 7.20
C LEU A 10 3.55 -9.88 6.86
N ALA A 11 4.20 -10.70 7.68
CA ALA A 11 5.54 -11.22 7.38
C ALA A 11 5.54 -12.06 6.10
N LYS A 12 4.53 -12.91 5.88
CA LYS A 12 4.39 -13.67 4.63
C LYS A 12 4.22 -12.76 3.42
N VAL A 13 3.37 -11.75 3.50
CA VAL A 13 3.16 -10.78 2.41
C VAL A 13 4.45 -9.99 2.12
N ARG A 14 5.19 -9.59 3.16
CA ARG A 14 6.49 -8.92 2.99
C ARG A 14 7.51 -9.82 2.28
N ASP A 15 7.60 -11.08 2.68
CA ASP A 15 8.65 -11.99 2.20
C ASP A 15 8.33 -12.62 0.84
N LYS A 16 7.06 -12.92 0.57
CA LYS A 16 6.63 -13.66 -0.63
C LYS A 16 5.72 -12.86 -1.57
N GLY A 17 5.20 -11.72 -1.11
CA GLY A 17 4.21 -10.96 -1.85
C GLY A 17 2.85 -11.65 -1.91
N LEU A 18 1.95 -11.04 -2.68
CA LEU A 18 0.68 -11.64 -3.07
C LEU A 18 0.90 -12.64 -4.23
N PRO A 19 0.18 -13.78 -4.22
CA PRO A 19 0.19 -14.72 -5.33
C PRO A 19 -0.53 -14.11 -6.55
N GLU A 20 -0.15 -14.58 -7.74
CA GLU A 20 -0.67 -14.07 -9.00
C GLU A 20 -2.20 -14.19 -9.11
N GLU A 21 -2.78 -15.27 -8.58
CA GLU A 21 -4.24 -15.47 -8.56
C GLU A 21 -4.97 -14.40 -7.74
N GLU A 22 -4.49 -14.11 -6.53
CA GLU A 22 -5.07 -13.07 -5.67
C GLU A 22 -4.88 -11.68 -6.26
N PHE A 23 -3.72 -11.43 -6.88
CA PHE A 23 -3.47 -10.20 -7.62
C PHE A 23 -4.47 -10.02 -8.76
N ASN A 24 -4.67 -11.04 -9.59
CA ASN A 24 -5.60 -11.01 -10.71
C ASN A 24 -7.05 -10.81 -10.23
N ALA A 25 -7.44 -11.49 -9.15
CA ALA A 25 -8.75 -11.29 -8.52
C ALA A 25 -8.94 -9.84 -8.02
N LEU A 26 -7.91 -9.28 -7.37
CA LEU A 26 -7.92 -7.90 -6.89
C LEU A 26 -8.03 -6.90 -8.04
N VAL A 27 -7.24 -7.07 -9.11
CA VAL A 27 -7.29 -6.21 -10.29
C VAL A 27 -8.65 -6.31 -10.97
N ALA A 28 -9.21 -7.52 -11.11
CA ALA A 28 -10.55 -7.73 -11.67
C ALA A 28 -11.63 -7.02 -10.83
N GLN A 29 -11.57 -7.12 -9.51
CA GLN A 29 -12.47 -6.40 -8.60
C GLN A 29 -12.34 -4.88 -8.78
N LYS A 30 -11.11 -4.35 -8.83
CA LYS A 30 -10.88 -2.91 -9.01
C LYS A 30 -11.33 -2.39 -10.37
N LYS A 31 -11.21 -3.21 -11.43
CA LYS A 31 -11.78 -2.88 -12.75
C LYS A 31 -13.30 -2.85 -12.71
N LEU A 32 -13.95 -3.79 -12.00
CA LEU A 32 -15.40 -3.79 -11.84
C LEU A 32 -15.89 -2.58 -11.03
N GLU A 33 -15.19 -2.20 -9.97
CA GLU A 33 -15.48 -0.98 -9.21
C GLU A 33 -15.34 0.27 -10.11
N LEU A 34 -14.31 0.33 -10.94
CA LEU A 34 -14.09 1.44 -11.87
C LEU A 34 -15.20 1.56 -12.92
N GLN A 35 -15.71 0.44 -13.43
CA GLN A 35 -16.84 0.44 -14.36
C GLN A 35 -18.12 1.01 -13.73
N LYS A 36 -18.28 0.85 -12.40
CA LYS A 36 -19.42 1.37 -11.65
C LYS A 36 -19.24 2.83 -11.22
N LEU A 37 -18.12 3.48 -11.54
CA LEU A 37 -17.80 4.84 -11.10
C LEU A 37 -18.92 5.84 -11.38
N PHE A 38 -19.37 5.95 -12.64
CA PHE A 38 -20.43 6.92 -12.99
C PHE A 38 -21.78 6.55 -12.40
N ALA A 39 -22.08 5.26 -12.30
CA ALA A 39 -23.31 4.78 -11.67
C ALA A 39 -23.35 5.11 -10.17
N ALA A 40 -22.21 5.09 -9.49
CA ALA A 40 -22.06 5.52 -8.11
C ALA A 40 -22.12 7.05 -7.99
N TYR A 41 -21.42 7.78 -8.88
CA TYR A 41 -21.41 9.25 -8.89
C TYR A 41 -22.80 9.84 -9.14
N ALA A 42 -23.55 9.30 -10.10
CA ALA A 42 -24.92 9.75 -10.40
C ALA A 42 -25.92 9.49 -9.27
N ARG A 43 -25.59 8.58 -8.34
CA ARG A 43 -26.40 8.27 -7.16
C ARG A 43 -25.85 8.90 -5.88
N ALA A 44 -24.72 9.59 -5.95
CA ALA A 44 -24.12 10.19 -4.78
C ALA A 44 -24.93 11.43 -4.38
N ASP A 45 -25.33 11.47 -3.10
CA ASP A 45 -25.98 12.65 -2.54
C ASP A 45 -25.05 13.86 -2.56
N THR A 46 -25.64 15.06 -2.61
CA THR A 46 -24.87 16.30 -2.74
C THR A 46 -23.95 16.55 -1.54
N ASP A 47 -24.36 16.12 -0.34
CA ASP A 47 -23.54 16.22 0.88
C ASP A 47 -22.29 15.34 0.81
N ILE A 48 -22.36 14.16 0.18
CA ILE A 48 -21.20 13.29 -0.07
C ILE A 48 -20.22 13.99 -1.01
N LEU A 49 -20.71 14.57 -2.11
CA LEU A 49 -19.88 15.29 -3.09
C LEU A 49 -19.24 16.54 -2.47
N MET A 50 -20.01 17.30 -1.69
CA MET A 50 -19.50 18.46 -0.94
C MET A 50 -18.47 18.04 0.11
N GLY A 51 -18.71 16.94 0.82
CA GLY A 51 -17.78 16.38 1.79
C GLY A 51 -16.47 15.93 1.14
N GLN A 52 -16.54 15.29 -0.02
CA GLN A 52 -15.35 14.95 -0.82
C GLN A 52 -14.58 16.20 -1.23
N ARG A 53 -15.27 17.22 -1.75
CA ARG A 53 -14.66 18.49 -2.13
C ARG A 53 -13.97 19.16 -0.95
N MET A 54 -14.62 19.22 0.20
CA MET A 54 -14.04 19.82 1.41
C MET A 54 -12.81 19.05 1.89
N ARG A 55 -12.83 17.71 1.89
CA ARG A 55 -11.65 16.90 2.22
C ARG A 55 -10.51 17.11 1.23
N SER A 56 -10.80 17.24 -0.05
CA SER A 56 -9.81 17.56 -1.09
C SER A 56 -9.12 18.89 -0.78
N LEU A 57 -9.89 19.94 -0.49
CA LEU A 57 -9.36 21.27 -0.18
C LEU A 57 -8.57 21.28 1.14
N GLN A 58 -9.05 20.59 2.17
CA GLN A 58 -8.41 20.54 3.49
C GLN A 58 -7.08 19.77 3.48
N ASN A 59 -7.06 18.62 2.79
CA ASN A 59 -5.89 17.74 2.78
C ASN A 59 -4.99 17.95 1.56
N GLN A 60 -5.30 18.95 0.73
CA GLN A 60 -4.62 19.21 -0.55
C GLN A 60 -4.58 17.98 -1.46
N VAL A 61 -5.59 17.11 -1.35
CA VAL A 61 -5.75 15.93 -2.21
C VAL A 61 -6.38 16.39 -3.52
N VAL A 62 -5.76 16.08 -4.65
CA VAL A 62 -6.21 16.52 -5.97
C VAL A 62 -7.63 16.00 -6.26
N ASP A 63 -8.54 16.92 -6.59
CA ASP A 63 -9.89 16.62 -7.07
C ASP A 63 -9.91 16.70 -8.60
N ILE A 64 -10.14 15.57 -9.26
CA ILE A 64 -10.15 15.44 -10.72
C ILE A 64 -11.51 14.97 -11.22
N ALA A 65 -11.88 15.38 -12.43
CA ALA A 65 -13.15 15.00 -13.04
C ALA A 65 -13.28 13.45 -13.16
N PRO A 66 -14.49 12.89 -12.97
CA PRO A 66 -14.69 11.44 -13.02
C PRO A 66 -14.22 10.78 -14.32
N GLU A 67 -14.35 11.44 -15.47
CA GLU A 67 -13.87 10.95 -16.78
C GLU A 67 -12.34 10.88 -16.83
N GLN A 68 -11.67 11.90 -16.29
CA GLN A 68 -10.21 11.93 -16.21
C GLN A 68 -9.70 10.87 -15.22
N TYR A 69 -10.35 10.74 -14.06
CA TYR A 69 -10.04 9.68 -13.10
C TYR A 69 -10.21 8.30 -13.72
N GLN A 70 -11.32 8.06 -14.44
CA GLN A 70 -11.58 6.79 -15.09
C GLN A 70 -10.44 6.38 -16.01
N LYS A 71 -10.01 7.30 -16.89
CA LYS A 71 -8.92 7.03 -17.84
C LYS A 71 -7.61 6.72 -17.11
N LEU A 72 -7.19 7.60 -16.20
CA LEU A 72 -5.94 7.43 -15.46
C LEU A 72 -5.93 6.14 -14.62
N ARG A 73 -7.06 5.82 -13.97
CA ARG A 73 -7.18 4.62 -13.16
C ARG A 73 -7.20 3.36 -14.03
N GLN A 74 -7.83 3.42 -15.20
CA GLN A 74 -7.82 2.30 -16.15
C GLN A 74 -6.41 2.03 -16.66
N ASP A 75 -5.68 3.08 -17.05
CA ASP A 75 -4.29 2.98 -17.50
C ASP A 75 -3.40 2.40 -16.39
N PHE A 76 -3.54 2.90 -15.16
CA PHE A 76 -2.84 2.36 -13.98
C PHE A 76 -3.14 0.88 -13.75
N LEU A 77 -4.41 0.47 -13.77
CA LEU A 77 -4.81 -0.93 -13.56
C LEU A 77 -4.37 -1.87 -14.71
N ASN A 78 -4.06 -1.31 -15.88
CA ASN A 78 -3.54 -2.07 -17.01
C ASN A 78 -2.01 -2.19 -17.00
N SER A 79 -1.31 -1.20 -16.44
CA SER A 79 0.15 -1.22 -16.29
C SER A 79 0.63 -1.89 -15.01
N LEU A 80 -0.24 -2.03 -14.00
CA LEU A 80 0.12 -2.63 -12.71
C LEU A 80 0.45 -4.11 -12.90
N THR A 81 1.64 -4.52 -12.44
CA THR A 81 2.04 -5.93 -12.38
C THR A 81 2.10 -6.43 -10.93
N VAL A 82 2.10 -7.76 -10.77
CA VAL A 82 2.22 -8.39 -9.45
C VAL A 82 3.57 -8.07 -8.80
N GLU A 83 4.64 -7.96 -9.60
CA GLU A 83 5.98 -7.61 -9.12
C GLU A 83 6.01 -6.19 -8.55
N MET A 84 5.43 -5.22 -9.28
CA MET A 84 5.37 -3.83 -8.81
C MET A 84 4.61 -3.72 -7.49
N LEU A 85 3.47 -4.40 -7.38
CA LEU A 85 2.68 -4.40 -6.15
C LEU A 85 3.44 -5.07 -5.00
N ASN A 86 4.07 -6.22 -5.26
CA ASN A 86 4.81 -6.94 -4.23
C ASN A 86 6.05 -6.18 -3.76
N GLN A 87 6.70 -5.42 -4.65
CA GLN A 87 7.80 -4.54 -4.27
C GLN A 87 7.32 -3.39 -3.36
N ASP A 88 6.21 -2.73 -3.70
CA ASP A 88 5.62 -1.68 -2.87
C ASP A 88 5.17 -2.22 -1.50
N LEU A 89 4.51 -3.39 -1.48
CA LEU A 89 4.12 -4.06 -0.23
C LEU A 89 5.33 -4.40 0.65
N ARG A 90 6.40 -4.92 0.04
CA ARG A 90 7.64 -5.21 0.77
C ARG A 90 8.23 -3.94 1.37
N GLN A 91 8.31 -2.84 0.60
CA GLN A 91 8.81 -1.56 1.10
C GLN A 91 7.96 -1.02 2.25
N GLN A 92 6.64 -1.05 2.12
CA GLN A 92 5.71 -0.59 3.16
C GLN A 92 5.84 -1.41 4.45
N LEU A 93 5.93 -2.74 4.34
CA LEU A 93 6.02 -3.66 5.48
C LEU A 93 7.43 -3.79 6.05
N SER A 94 8.44 -3.23 5.38
CA SER A 94 9.81 -3.11 5.90
C SER A 94 10.01 -1.86 6.76
N ASN A 95 9.05 -0.93 6.79
CA ASN A 95 9.12 0.22 7.68
C ASN A 95 8.73 -0.16 9.11
N ASP A 96 9.30 0.55 10.09
CA ASP A 96 8.97 0.39 11.50
C ASP A 96 7.49 0.76 11.75
N MET A 97 6.70 -0.22 12.17
CA MET A 97 5.28 -0.02 12.47
C MET A 97 5.06 0.34 13.94
N ALA A 98 4.15 1.27 14.20
CA ALA A 98 3.75 1.65 15.55
C ALA A 98 2.66 0.72 16.10
N LEU A 99 2.88 0.13 17.28
CA LEU A 99 1.89 -0.71 17.98
C LEU A 99 1.07 0.14 18.97
N ILE A 100 -0.25 0.23 18.74
CA ILE A 100 -1.19 0.95 19.61
C ILE A 100 -2.21 -0.07 20.15
N LEU A 101 -2.31 -0.19 21.47
CA LEU A 101 -3.25 -1.07 22.15
C LEU A 101 -4.34 -0.24 22.84
N LEU A 102 -5.59 -0.47 22.46
CA LEU A 102 -6.77 0.10 23.11
C LEU A 102 -7.39 -0.99 23.99
N GLN A 103 -7.42 -0.77 25.31
CA GLN A 103 -8.05 -1.70 26.26
C GLN A 103 -9.32 -1.10 26.89
N PRO A 104 -10.39 -1.90 27.07
CA PRO A 104 -11.54 -1.51 27.87
C PRO A 104 -11.15 -1.18 29.31
N LYS A 105 -11.88 -0.24 29.93
CA LYS A 105 -11.69 0.07 31.35
C LYS A 105 -12.03 -1.15 32.22
N GLY A 106 -11.14 -1.52 33.13
CA GLY A 106 -11.35 -2.60 34.09
C GLY A 106 -10.69 -3.94 33.73
N GLU A 107 -10.11 -4.08 32.54
CA GLU A 107 -9.27 -5.23 32.20
C GLU A 107 -7.83 -5.07 32.74
N PRO A 108 -7.14 -6.18 33.07
CA PRO A 108 -5.72 -6.12 33.41
C PRO A 108 -4.90 -5.50 32.28
N GLU A 109 -3.98 -4.60 32.63
CA GLU A 109 -3.08 -3.98 31.65
C GLU A 109 -2.21 -5.04 30.98
N PHE A 110 -2.22 -5.04 29.65
CA PHE A 110 -1.34 -5.91 28.87
C PHE A 110 0.06 -5.30 28.78
N ASN A 111 1.08 -6.16 28.91
CA ASN A 111 2.46 -5.73 28.75
C ASN A 111 2.75 -5.43 27.27
N MET A 112 2.75 -4.15 26.91
CA MET A 112 3.06 -3.70 25.54
C MET A 112 4.45 -4.16 25.07
N LYS A 113 5.46 -4.20 25.96
CA LYS A 113 6.81 -4.64 25.60
C LYS A 113 6.84 -6.10 25.20
N ALA A 114 6.03 -6.94 25.85
CA ALA A 114 5.91 -8.34 25.47
C ALA A 114 5.24 -8.50 24.10
N LEU A 115 4.22 -7.71 23.79
CA LEU A 115 3.57 -7.71 22.48
C LEU A 115 4.51 -7.19 21.38
N GLN A 116 5.27 -6.15 21.67
CA GLN A 116 6.30 -5.61 20.78
C GLN A 116 7.40 -6.64 20.51
N ALA A 117 7.92 -7.32 21.54
CA ALA A 117 8.93 -8.37 21.35
C ALA A 117 8.43 -9.51 20.46
N VAL A 118 7.15 -9.92 20.60
CA VAL A 118 6.54 -10.93 19.72
C VAL A 118 6.42 -10.41 18.29
N TRP A 119 6.06 -9.13 18.12
CA TRP A 119 5.99 -8.49 16.81
C TRP A 119 7.36 -8.43 16.13
N ASP A 120 8.36 -7.90 16.82
CA ASP A 120 9.73 -7.73 16.32
C ASP A 120 10.35 -9.08 15.94
N GLN A 121 10.06 -10.14 16.72
CA GLN A 121 10.53 -11.48 16.41
C GLN A 121 9.95 -12.02 15.10
N ILE A 122 8.69 -11.72 14.79
CA ILE A 122 8.00 -12.22 13.58
C ILE A 122 8.34 -11.34 12.38
N MET A 123 8.42 -10.03 12.58
CA MET A 123 8.67 -9.02 11.56
C MET A 123 10.15 -8.72 11.37
N ALA A 124 11.07 -9.49 11.99
CA ALA A 124 12.48 -9.41 11.64
C ALA A 124 12.68 -9.74 10.14
N PRO A 125 13.50 -8.98 9.40
CA PRO A 125 13.75 -9.26 7.99
C PRO A 125 14.42 -10.63 7.85
N SER A 126 13.82 -11.51 7.04
CA SER A 126 14.40 -12.83 6.78
C SER A 126 15.66 -12.69 5.92
N THR A 127 16.80 -13.22 6.39
CA THR A 127 18.08 -13.25 5.67
C THR A 127 17.97 -13.89 4.27
N ALA A 128 16.97 -14.74 4.03
CA ALA A 128 16.71 -15.35 2.73
C ALA A 128 16.18 -14.36 1.67
N ALA A 129 15.59 -13.23 2.07
CA ALA A 129 15.10 -12.20 1.15
C ALA A 129 16.17 -11.18 0.75
N ALA A 130 17.34 -11.21 1.41
CA ALA A 130 18.45 -10.30 1.14
C ALA A 130 19.26 -10.69 -0.10
N THR A 131 19.28 -11.97 -0.49
CA THR A 131 20.05 -12.46 -1.64
C THR A 131 19.44 -12.12 -3.01
N THR A 132 18.15 -11.80 -3.09
CA THR A 132 17.52 -11.36 -4.35
C THR A 132 17.74 -9.86 -4.63
N SER A 133 17.99 -9.06 -3.59
CA SER A 133 18.18 -7.61 -3.71
C SER A 133 19.59 -7.17 -4.15
N VAL A 134 20.57 -8.07 -4.22
CA VAL A 134 21.97 -7.71 -4.56
C VAL A 134 22.33 -7.97 -6.03
N ALA A 135 21.41 -8.50 -6.84
CA ALA A 135 21.72 -8.90 -8.22
C ALA A 135 21.41 -7.83 -9.28
N THR A 136 20.93 -6.64 -8.91
CA THR A 136 20.52 -5.58 -9.87
C THR A 136 21.04 -4.19 -9.54
N ASP A 137 22.11 -4.07 -8.74
CA ASP A 137 22.74 -2.77 -8.47
C ASP A 137 24.18 -2.76 -9.02
N ASP A 138 24.28 -2.86 -10.35
CA ASP A 138 25.52 -2.59 -11.09
C ASP A 138 25.21 -2.07 -12.50
N VAL A 139 24.42 -1.00 -12.59
CA VAL A 139 24.45 -0.07 -13.74
C VAL A 139 24.08 1.33 -13.21
N HIS A 140 25.06 2.06 -12.72
CA HIS A 140 24.96 3.52 -12.60
C HIS A 140 25.40 4.13 -13.94
N PRO A 141 24.50 4.57 -14.84
CA PRO A 141 24.92 5.44 -15.92
C PRO A 141 25.15 6.82 -15.32
N GLU A 142 26.42 7.23 -15.19
CA GLU A 142 26.77 8.63 -15.01
C GLU A 142 26.27 9.43 -16.22
N VAL A 143 25.11 10.07 -16.09
CA VAL A 143 24.64 11.07 -17.04
C VAL A 143 25.32 12.40 -16.68
N THR A 144 26.44 12.65 -17.34
CA THR A 144 27.03 13.99 -17.47
C THR A 144 26.09 14.84 -18.32
N ASP A 145 25.50 15.88 -17.74
CA ASP A 145 24.81 16.93 -18.49
C ASP A 145 25.00 18.29 -17.80
N ILE A 146 26.15 18.93 -18.07
CA ILE A 146 26.38 20.35 -17.77
C ILE A 146 26.51 21.07 -19.12
N PRO A 147 25.56 21.93 -19.52
CA PRO A 147 25.69 22.70 -20.75
C PRO A 147 26.76 23.81 -20.59
N PRO A 148 27.58 24.08 -21.64
CA PRO A 148 28.60 25.11 -21.58
C PRO A 148 27.97 26.51 -21.58
N ALA A 149 28.39 27.35 -20.64
CA ALA A 149 28.07 28.77 -20.64
C ALA A 149 28.78 29.46 -21.84
N GLN A 150 28.01 30.19 -22.66
CA GLN A 150 28.53 31.20 -23.57
C GLN A 150 28.71 32.54 -22.85
#